data_AF-Q21JK6-F1
#
_entry.id   AF-Q21JK6-F1
#
_cell.length_a   1.000
_cell.length_b   1.000
_cell.length_c   1.000
_cell.angle_alpha   90.00
_cell.angle_beta   90.00
_cell.angle_gamma   90.00
#
_symmetry.space_group_name_H-M   'P 1'
#
loop_
_entity.id
_entity.type
_entity.pdbx_description
1 polymer ?
#
loop_
_entity_poly.entity_id
_entity_poly.type
_entity_poly.pdbx_seq_one_letter_code
_entity_poly.pdbx_strand_id
1 'polypeptide(L)'
;MTDFSNNKAPTRSKWWLAYAVFIVFIELLGYSVLLRHPDAGVLEFLSVCFSVGLYAGLFGFALSKSIMTPVFWHAFLLVNIVYAHIYAYFGAIDLYPGVPEAQKMVGSIFSAVCYLPAIVALCLYGRKSDQAWLPNNSNVSDQ
;
A
#
# COMPACT_ATOMS: atom_id res chain seq x y z
N MET A 1 0.32 -26.65 -32.75
CA MET A 1 0.22 -25.19 -32.57
C MET A 1 -0.58 -24.98 -31.30
N THR A 2 0.11 -24.83 -30.17
CA THR A 2 -0.51 -24.70 -28.84
C THR A 2 -1.15 -23.33 -28.72
N ASP A 3 -2.45 -23.31 -28.45
CA ASP A 3 -3.25 -22.11 -28.35
C ASP A 3 -2.97 -21.41 -27.01
N PHE A 4 -2.12 -20.39 -27.03
CA PHE A 4 -1.76 -19.56 -25.86
C PHE A 4 -2.83 -18.53 -25.50
N SER A 5 -3.97 -18.49 -26.20
CA SER A 5 -4.95 -17.39 -26.09
C SER A 5 -5.75 -17.36 -24.79
N ASN A 6 -5.75 -18.45 -24.00
CA ASN A 6 -6.65 -18.57 -22.85
C ASN A 6 -6.02 -18.29 -21.47
N ASN A 7 -4.77 -17.85 -21.47
CA ASN A 7 -4.00 -17.63 -20.25
C ASN A 7 -4.22 -16.19 -19.73
N LYS A 8 -5.46 -15.88 -19.32
CA LYS A 8 -5.79 -14.60 -18.69
C LYS A 8 -5.28 -14.58 -17.26
N ALA A 9 -4.54 -13.53 -16.93
CA ALA A 9 -4.16 -13.23 -15.56
C ALA A 9 -5.40 -13.26 -14.64
N PRO A 10 -5.33 -13.88 -13.45
CA PRO A 10 -6.47 -13.93 -12.53
C PRO A 10 -6.98 -12.52 -12.22
N THR A 11 -8.24 -12.27 -12.56
CA THR A 11 -8.93 -11.00 -12.28
C THR A 11 -9.31 -10.95 -10.81
N ARG A 12 -8.77 -9.97 -10.08
CA ARG A 12 -9.13 -9.72 -8.67
C ARG A 12 -10.49 -9.03 -8.57
N SER A 13 -11.07 -9.09 -7.37
CA SER A 13 -12.38 -8.49 -7.08
C SER A 13 -12.37 -6.98 -7.28
N LYS A 14 -13.44 -6.43 -7.86
CA LYS A 14 -13.65 -4.98 -8.04
C LYS A 14 -13.61 -4.21 -6.71
N TRP A 15 -13.87 -4.89 -5.59
CA TRP A 15 -13.78 -4.31 -4.25
C TRP A 15 -12.37 -3.86 -3.87
N TRP A 16 -11.32 -4.52 -4.39
CA TRP A 16 -9.94 -4.07 -4.18
C TRP A 16 -9.66 -2.73 -4.84
N LEU A 17 -10.20 -2.52 -6.05
CA LEU A 17 -10.08 -1.25 -6.74
C LEU A 17 -10.88 -0.15 -6.03
N ALA A 18 -12.11 -0.46 -5.58
CA ALA A 18 -12.91 0.48 -4.80
C ALA A 18 -12.21 0.90 -3.51
N TYR A 19 -11.64 -0.07 -2.77
CA TYR A 19 -10.81 0.18 -1.59
C TYR A 19 -9.59 1.04 -1.92
N ALA A 20 -8.86 0.74 -3.00
CA ALA A 20 -7.67 1.50 -3.41
C ALA A 20 -8.00 2.96 -3.72
N VAL A 21 -9.11 3.23 -4.42
CA VAL A 21 -9.56 4.59 -4.69
C VAL A 21 -9.98 5.29 -3.40
N PHE A 22 -10.71 4.59 -2.53
CA PHE A 22 -11.19 5.14 -1.27
C PHE A 22 -10.05 5.53 -0.32
N ILE A 23 -9.04 4.67 -0.15
CA ILE A 23 -7.91 4.94 0.75
C ILE A 23 -7.07 6.10 0.23
N VAL A 24 -6.84 6.18 -1.09
CA VAL A 24 -6.14 7.31 -1.71
C VAL A 24 -6.90 8.61 -1.49
N PHE A 25 -8.23 8.59 -1.61
CA PHE A 25 -9.04 9.79 -1.37
C PHE A 25 -8.92 10.28 0.08
N ILE A 26 -9.03 9.39 1.06
CA ILE A 26 -8.86 9.74 2.48
C ILE A 26 -7.47 10.32 2.74
N GLU A 27 -6.45 9.71 2.16
CA GLU A 27 -5.06 10.13 2.35
C GLU A 27 -4.74 11.47 1.70
N LEU A 28 -5.30 11.75 0.52
CA LEU A 28 -5.18 13.07 -0.08
C LEU A 28 -5.79 14.16 0.82
N LEU A 29 -6.89 13.87 1.51
CA LEU A 29 -7.44 14.78 2.52
C LEU A 29 -6.47 14.93 3.71
N GLY A 30 -5.94 13.83 4.23
CA GLY A 30 -4.94 13.83 5.32
C GLY A 30 -3.69 14.65 4.97
N TYR A 31 -3.09 14.42 3.81
CA TYR A 31 -1.91 15.14 3.35
C TYR A 31 -2.19 16.62 3.06
N SER A 32 -3.40 16.97 2.63
CA SER A 32 -3.77 18.37 2.43
C SER A 32 -3.73 19.17 3.75
N VAL A 33 -4.02 18.50 4.88
CA VAL A 33 -3.90 19.09 6.21
C VAL A 33 -2.44 19.06 6.67
N LEU A 34 -1.77 17.91 6.56
CA LEU A 34 -0.38 17.71 6.99
C LEU A 34 0.58 18.69 6.32
N LEU A 35 0.53 18.83 5.00
CA LEU A 35 1.46 19.67 4.23
C LEU A 35 1.19 21.17 4.37
N ARG A 36 0.04 21.56 4.91
CA ARG A 36 -0.28 22.97 5.22
C ARG A 36 0.06 23.35 6.65
N HIS A 37 0.49 22.40 7.47
CA HIS A 37 0.87 22.68 8.84
C HIS A 37 2.17 23.50 8.87
N PRO A 38 2.27 24.55 9.71
CA PRO A 38 3.46 25.40 9.77
C PRO A 38 4.74 24.65 10.15
N ASP A 39 4.60 23.56 10.91
CA ASP A 39 5.72 22.72 11.34
C ASP A 39 6.00 21.53 10.40
N ALA A 40 5.42 21.50 9.20
CA ALA A 40 5.68 20.45 8.22
C ALA A 40 7.15 20.43 7.81
N GLY A 41 7.82 19.32 8.09
CA GLY A 41 9.23 19.11 7.84
C GLY A 41 9.50 18.01 6.83
N VAL A 42 10.77 17.62 6.75
CA VAL A 42 11.25 16.60 5.79
C VAL A 42 10.53 15.26 5.97
N LEU A 43 10.18 14.90 7.21
CA LEU A 43 9.50 13.64 7.49
C LEU A 43 8.12 13.61 6.85
N GLU A 44 7.34 14.68 6.94
CA GLU A 44 6.01 14.79 6.33
C GLU A 44 6.07 14.72 4.80
N PHE A 45 7.09 15.30 4.19
CA PHE A 45 7.29 15.14 2.74
C PHE A 45 7.68 13.71 2.35
N LEU A 46 8.54 13.06 3.16
CA LEU A 46 8.89 11.67 2.94
C LEU A 46 7.67 10.74 3.08
N SER A 47 6.75 11.02 4.00
CA SER A 47 5.56 10.18 4.21
C SER A 47 4.71 10.15 2.94
N VAL A 48 4.49 11.31 2.30
CA VAL A 48 3.81 11.44 1.01
C VAL A 48 4.53 10.65 -0.10
N CYS A 49 5.86 10.75 -0.17
CA CYS A 49 6.64 10.01 -1.16
C CYS A 49 6.50 8.48 -0.97
N PHE A 50 6.57 8.00 0.26
CA PHE A 50 6.39 6.59 0.58
C PHE A 50 4.97 6.12 0.31
N SER A 51 3.95 6.91 0.61
CA SER A 51 2.56 6.52 0.34
C SER A 51 2.24 6.45 -1.16
N VAL A 52 2.84 7.29 -2.01
CA VAL A 52 2.74 7.14 -3.49
C VAL A 52 3.19 5.75 -3.94
N GLY A 53 4.33 5.27 -3.45
CA GLY A 53 4.80 3.91 -3.75
C GLY A 53 3.85 2.84 -3.23
N LEU A 54 3.28 3.05 -2.04
CA LEU A 54 2.31 2.15 -1.41
C LEU A 54 1.03 2.04 -2.25
N TYR A 55 0.52 3.16 -2.78
CA TYR A 55 -0.63 3.18 -3.69
C TYR A 55 -0.31 2.55 -5.03
N ALA A 56 0.89 2.77 -5.58
CA ALA A 56 1.31 2.09 -6.80
C ALA A 56 1.24 0.57 -6.61
N GLY A 57 1.79 0.05 -5.50
CA GLY A 57 1.69 -1.38 -5.17
C GLY A 57 0.26 -1.86 -5.02
N LEU A 58 -0.59 -1.09 -4.33
CA LEU A 58 -2.00 -1.41 -4.12
C LEU A 58 -2.81 -1.45 -5.44
N PHE A 59 -2.59 -0.49 -6.35
CA PHE A 59 -3.22 -0.50 -7.67
C PHE A 59 -2.68 -1.61 -8.56
N GLY A 60 -1.38 -1.89 -8.49
CA GLY A 60 -0.76 -3.04 -9.17
C GLY A 60 -1.42 -4.35 -8.74
N PHE A 61 -1.65 -4.51 -7.43
CA PHE A 61 -2.37 -5.65 -6.88
C PHE A 61 -3.84 -5.69 -7.30
N ALA A 62 -4.58 -4.58 -7.14
CA ALA A 62 -6.00 -4.51 -7.45
C ALA A 62 -6.32 -4.75 -8.94
N LEU A 63 -5.42 -4.33 -9.83
CA LEU A 63 -5.56 -4.48 -11.28
C LEU A 63 -4.85 -5.71 -11.85
N SER A 64 -4.22 -6.55 -11.00
CA SER A 64 -3.38 -7.67 -11.43
C SER A 64 -2.32 -7.26 -12.46
N LYS A 65 -1.76 -6.04 -12.36
CA LYS A 65 -0.74 -5.53 -13.27
C LYS A 65 0.63 -5.62 -12.62
N SER A 66 1.66 -6.02 -13.36
CA SER A 66 3.04 -5.89 -12.91
C SER A 66 3.50 -4.45 -13.07
N ILE A 67 3.80 -3.77 -11.97
CA ILE A 67 4.39 -2.43 -11.96
C ILE A 67 5.89 -2.53 -11.72
N MET A 68 6.29 -3.35 -10.74
CA MET A 68 7.68 -3.65 -10.37
C MET A 68 7.83 -5.12 -9.97
N THR A 69 9.06 -5.56 -9.71
CA THR A 69 9.36 -6.94 -9.35
C THR A 69 8.87 -7.29 -7.93
N PRO A 70 8.57 -8.57 -7.63
CA PRO A 70 8.15 -8.97 -6.29
C PRO A 70 9.20 -8.70 -5.20
N VAL A 71 10.49 -8.72 -5.57
CA VAL A 71 11.62 -8.39 -4.67
C VAL A 71 11.60 -6.92 -4.30
N PHE A 72 11.32 -6.03 -5.27
CA PHE A 72 11.16 -4.60 -5.00
C PHE A 72 10.05 -4.35 -3.97
N TRP A 73 8.88 -4.97 -4.12
CA TRP A 73 7.77 -4.76 -3.20
C TRP A 73 8.03 -5.25 -1.78
N HIS A 74 8.73 -6.37 -1.62
CA HIS A 74 9.19 -6.82 -0.30
C HIS A 74 10.18 -5.85 0.34
N ALA A 75 11.19 -5.40 -0.42
CA ALA A 75 12.16 -4.43 0.08
C ALA A 75 11.48 -3.10 0.45
N PHE A 76 10.57 -2.64 -0.41
CA PHE A 76 9.79 -1.43 -0.19
C PHE A 76 8.90 -1.51 1.05
N LEU A 77 8.27 -2.66 1.31
CA LEU A 77 7.48 -2.90 2.52
C LEU A 77 8.37 -2.80 3.77
N LEU A 78 9.54 -3.43 3.77
CA LEU A 78 10.48 -3.37 4.89
C LEU A 78 10.94 -1.93 5.16
N VAL A 79 11.30 -1.19 4.10
CA VAL A 79 11.68 0.22 4.22
C VAL A 79 10.51 1.04 4.77
N ASN A 80 9.27 0.81 4.33
CA ASN A 80 8.09 1.48 4.87
C ASN A 80 7.88 1.20 6.36
N ILE A 81 8.05 -0.05 6.80
CA ILE A 81 7.91 -0.40 8.22
C ILE A 81 8.96 0.35 9.05
N VAL A 82 10.22 0.36 8.60
CA VAL A 82 11.29 1.09 9.29
C VAL A 82 10.99 2.60 9.33
N TYR A 83 10.56 3.15 8.20
CA TYR A 83 10.19 4.56 8.10
C TYR A 83 9.01 4.90 9.03
N ALA A 84 7.98 4.06 9.11
CA ALA A 84 6.84 4.26 10.02
C ALA A 84 7.27 4.32 11.49
N HIS A 85 8.26 3.50 11.89
CA HIS A 85 8.83 3.59 13.24
C HIS A 85 9.58 4.90 13.44
N ILE A 86 10.42 5.31 12.48
CA ILE A 86 11.13 6.60 12.56
C ILE A 86 10.13 7.76 12.66
N TYR A 87 9.10 7.77 11.82
CA TYR A 87 8.06 8.80 11.82
C TYR A 87 7.32 8.87 13.16
N ALA A 88 7.05 7.73 13.80
CA ALA A 88 6.37 7.70 15.10
C ALA A 88 7.18 8.35 16.24
N TYR A 89 8.52 8.32 16.18
CA TYR A 89 9.38 8.91 17.22
C TYR A 89 9.86 10.33 16.89
N PHE A 90 10.05 10.64 15.60
CA PHE A 90 10.66 11.89 15.16
C PHE A 90 9.69 12.82 14.41
N GLY A 91 8.47 12.37 14.11
CA GLY A 91 7.45 13.19 13.48
C GLY A 91 7.20 14.46 14.29
N ALA A 92 7.36 15.61 13.64
CA ALA A 92 7.31 16.91 14.32
C ALA A 92 5.86 17.37 14.57
N ILE A 93 4.91 16.85 13.78
CA ILE A 93 3.51 17.24 13.84
C ILE A 93 2.72 16.31 14.76
N ASP A 94 2.19 16.88 15.85
CA ASP A 94 1.01 16.33 16.50
C ASP A 94 -0.19 16.54 15.57
N LEU A 95 -0.61 15.47 14.89
CA LEU A 95 -1.75 15.48 13.96
C LEU A 95 -3.09 15.77 14.64
N TYR A 96 -3.14 15.76 15.98
CA TYR A 96 -4.36 15.94 16.76
C TYR A 96 -4.15 16.95 17.89
N PRO A 97 -3.77 18.20 17.59
CA PRO A 97 -3.49 19.17 18.64
C PRO A 97 -4.77 19.47 19.44
N GLY A 98 -4.68 19.41 20.76
CA GLY A 98 -5.82 19.66 21.67
C GLY A 98 -6.86 18.53 21.74
N VAL A 99 -6.64 17.41 21.05
CA VAL A 99 -7.51 16.23 21.13
C VAL A 99 -7.10 15.36 22.32
N PRO A 100 -8.03 14.86 23.14
CA PRO A 100 -7.71 13.96 24.25
C PRO A 100 -6.97 12.70 23.77
N GLU A 101 -5.99 12.21 24.54
CA GLU A 101 -5.17 11.03 24.18
C GLU A 101 -6.01 9.81 23.79
N ALA A 102 -7.13 9.57 24.49
CA ALA A 102 -8.03 8.46 24.18
C ALA A 102 -8.59 8.54 22.75
N GLN A 103 -8.92 9.74 22.27
CA GLN A 103 -9.42 9.94 20.90
C GLN A 103 -8.30 9.81 19.88
N LYS A 104 -7.09 10.28 20.20
CA LYS A 104 -5.90 10.05 19.36
C LYS A 104 -5.63 8.56 19.19
N MET A 105 -5.70 7.79 20.27
CA MET A 105 -5.52 6.35 20.25
C MET A 105 -6.55 5.65 19.36
N VAL A 106 -7.84 6.04 19.46
CA VAL A 106 -8.90 5.52 18.60
C VAL A 106 -8.63 5.84 17.12
N GLY A 107 -8.21 7.07 16.81
CA GLY A 107 -7.85 7.48 15.45
C GLY A 107 -6.68 6.66 14.89
N SER A 108 -5.64 6.44 15.69
CA SER A 108 -4.47 5.63 15.30
C SER A 108 -4.83 4.16 15.08
N ILE A 109 -5.66 3.56 15.94
CA ILE A 109 -6.14 2.18 15.79
C ILE A 109 -6.99 2.08 14.51
N PHE A 110 -7.90 3.02 14.30
CA PHE A 110 -8.76 3.04 13.11
C PHE A 110 -7.92 3.14 11.83
N SER A 111 -6.94 4.05 11.81
CA SER A 111 -5.99 4.18 10.68
C SER A 111 -5.24 2.87 10.43
N ALA A 112 -4.68 2.25 11.47
CA ALA A 112 -3.98 0.96 11.35
C ALA A 112 -4.89 -0.13 10.75
N VAL A 113 -6.13 -0.24 11.22
CA VAL A 113 -7.12 -1.21 10.71
C VAL A 113 -7.47 -0.94 9.24
N CYS A 114 -7.67 0.33 8.86
CA CYS A 114 -7.92 0.71 7.48
C CYS A 114 -6.73 0.41 6.55
N TYR A 115 -5.51 0.40 7.06
CA TYR A 115 -4.28 0.11 6.32
C TYR A 115 -3.94 -1.39 6.22
N LEU A 116 -4.48 -2.24 7.09
CA LEU A 116 -4.22 -3.69 7.07
C LEU A 116 -4.46 -4.32 5.69
N PRO A 117 -5.55 -4.05 4.96
CA PRO A 117 -5.76 -4.61 3.63
C PRO A 117 -4.67 -4.18 2.63
N ALA A 118 -4.18 -2.95 2.71
CA ALA A 118 -3.09 -2.47 1.84
C ALA A 118 -1.77 -3.19 2.13
N ILE A 119 -1.45 -3.42 3.41
CA ILE A 119 -0.26 -4.20 3.81
C ILE A 119 -0.38 -5.64 3.31
N VAL A 120 -1.53 -6.29 3.49
CA VAL A 120 -1.80 -7.64 3.01
C VAL A 120 -1.68 -7.71 1.48
N ALA A 121 -2.26 -6.73 0.76
CA ALA A 121 -2.15 -6.62 -0.69
C ALA A 121 -0.70 -6.54 -1.14
N LEU A 122 0.12 -5.68 -0.53
CA LEU A 122 1.56 -5.55 -0.84
C LEU A 122 2.35 -6.83 -0.54
N CYS A 123 2.08 -7.49 0.59
CA CYS A 123 2.70 -8.77 0.93
C CYS A 123 2.39 -9.85 -0.11
N LEU A 124 1.11 -9.97 -0.51
CA LEU A 124 0.69 -10.94 -1.54
C LEU A 124 1.26 -10.56 -2.91
N TYR A 125 1.26 -9.28 -3.26
CA TYR A 125 1.83 -8.76 -4.49
C TYR A 125 3.35 -8.98 -4.58
N GLY A 126 4.05 -9.00 -3.45
CA GLY A 126 5.47 -9.33 -3.39
C GLY A 126 5.78 -10.82 -3.50
N ARG A 127 4.81 -11.74 -3.35
CA ARG A 127 5.09 -13.18 -3.33
C ARG A 127 5.32 -13.73 -4.74
N LYS A 128 6.47 -14.39 -4.93
CA LYS A 128 6.81 -15.09 -6.19
C LYS A 128 5.84 -16.22 -6.55
N SER A 129 5.17 -16.82 -5.57
CA SER A 129 4.23 -17.94 -5.78
C SER A 129 2.80 -17.53 -6.12
N ASP A 130 2.46 -16.24 -6.03
CA ASP A 130 1.11 -15.70 -6.31
C ASP A 130 1.23 -14.50 -7.26
N GLN A 131 2.04 -14.66 -8.30
CA GLN A 131 2.18 -13.66 -9.37
C GLN A 131 0.88 -13.63 -10.17
N ALA A 132 -0.12 -12.91 -9.66
CA ALA A 132 -1.44 -12.75 -10.24
C ALA A 132 -1.42 -12.12 -11.64
N TRP A 133 -0.27 -11.63 -12.09
CA TRP A 133 -0.05 -11.04 -13.41
C TRP A 133 0.68 -11.97 -14.38
N LEU A 134 1.12 -13.15 -13.94
CA LEU A 134 1.64 -14.17 -14.83
C LEU A 134 0.51 -15.12 -15.25
N PRO A 135 0.51 -15.57 -16.51
CA PRO A 135 -0.36 -16.67 -16.93
C PRO A 135 -0.06 -17.91 -16.09
N ASN A 136 -1.11 -18.67 -15.76
CA ASN A 136 -0.99 -19.81 -14.85
C ASN A 136 -0.15 -20.92 -15.52
N ASN A 137 1.11 -21.08 -15.11
CA ASN A 137 2.02 -22.09 -15.64
C ASN A 137 1.90 -23.43 -14.90
N SER A 138 0.74 -23.72 -14.30
CA SER A 138 0.50 -24.93 -13.50
C SER A 138 0.52 -26.25 -14.28
N ASN A 139 0.89 -26.23 -15.57
CA ASN A 139 0.92 -27.41 -16.44
C ASN A 139 2.35 -27.80 -16.89
N VAL A 140 3.42 -27.26 -16.28
CA VAL A 140 4.81 -27.51 -16.74
C VAL A 140 5.59 -28.47 -15.82
N SER A 141 4.98 -29.03 -14.77
CA SER A 141 5.67 -29.99 -13.88
C SER A 141 5.35 -31.47 -14.13
N ASP A 142 4.55 -31.81 -15.14
CA ASP A 142 4.16 -33.20 -15.46
C ASP A 142 4.63 -33.66 -16.86
N GLN A 143 5.83 -33.25 -17.30
CA GLN A 143 6.50 -33.84 -18.47
C GLN A 143 7.97 -34.17 -18.19
#